data_AF-A0A073CKK4-F1
#
_entry.id   AF-A0A073CKK4-F1
#
_cell.length_a   1.000
_cell.length_b   1.000
_cell.length_c   1.000
_cell.angle_alpha   90.00
_cell.angle_beta   90.00
_cell.angle_gamma   90.00
#
_symmetry.space_group_name_H-M   'P 1'
#
loop_
_entity.id
_entity.type
_entity.pdbx_description
1 polymer ?
#
loop_
_entity_poly.entity_id
_entity_poly.type
_entity_poly.pdbx_seq_one_letter_code
_entity_poly.pdbx_strand_id
1 'polypeptide(L)'
;MRSILYDEEAATVLIALEALHRFLRDHRQKLARYEFPRLNRRYRIPVDLPDGEKKQVSVKVETLPDIASELASMVADDDEDDDEDMDVDVPRLRDDLVPPKSFLSLGVIPWKTAKYLRSNTQFHQAAETEITEAGDGLPVVVIQTTKPKAEVLIRSLQDAGGLEGICFNPGEDPTRGCNYDLGILKTEDGDLHLFGEFIEDDPVHQEARKKWEQRCKETKGWCGLIIAMGLTGASRGQPQFKDMMALLEVHFIPSEDLDLGRLQLIPADF
;
A
#
# COMPACT_ATOMS: atom_id res chain seq x y z
N MET A 1 -28.68 22.58 -4.64
CA MET A 1 -27.60 22.93 -3.69
C MET A 1 -27.56 24.43 -3.53
N ARG A 2 -27.69 24.95 -2.29
CA ARG A 2 -27.42 26.39 -2.02
C ARG A 2 -25.90 26.57 -2.00
N SER A 3 -25.40 27.47 -2.83
CA SER A 3 -23.97 27.69 -3.06
C SER A 3 -23.36 28.84 -2.24
N ILE A 4 -24.13 29.46 -1.35
CA ILE A 4 -23.72 30.65 -0.59
C ILE A 4 -24.28 30.56 0.84
N LEU A 5 -23.40 30.69 1.83
CA LEU A 5 -23.76 30.85 3.25
C LEU A 5 -24.21 32.30 3.49
N TYR A 6 -25.29 32.50 4.24
CA TYR A 6 -25.64 33.83 4.72
C TYR A 6 -24.60 34.32 5.75
N ASP A 7 -24.46 35.64 5.93
CA ASP A 7 -23.41 36.23 6.76
C ASP A 7 -23.38 35.67 8.21
N GLU A 8 -24.54 35.34 8.77
CA GLU A 8 -24.67 34.74 10.10
C GLU A 8 -24.17 33.28 10.15
N GLU A 9 -24.43 32.51 9.08
CA GLU A 9 -23.96 31.13 8.94
C GLU A 9 -22.44 31.10 8.72
N ALA A 10 -21.93 32.01 7.88
CA ALA A 10 -20.51 32.17 7.63
C ALA A 10 -19.74 32.55 8.91
N ALA A 11 -20.28 33.49 9.70
CA ALA A 11 -19.69 33.87 10.98
C ALA A 11 -19.67 32.70 11.97
N THR A 12 -20.74 31.91 12.04
CA THR A 12 -20.83 30.74 12.91
C THR A 12 -19.81 29.66 12.52
N VAL A 13 -19.70 29.37 11.22
CA VAL A 13 -18.70 28.42 10.68
C VAL A 13 -17.28 28.90 10.99
N LEU A 14 -16.98 30.18 10.79
CA LEU A 14 -15.66 30.73 11.08
C LEU A 14 -15.29 30.59 12.57
N ILE A 15 -16.23 30.89 13.47
CA ILE A 15 -16.05 30.74 14.91
C ILE A 15 -15.79 29.27 15.28
N ALA A 16 -16.54 28.34 14.66
CA ALA A 16 -16.39 26.91 14.90
C ALA A 16 -15.01 26.41 14.42
N LEU A 17 -14.59 26.79 13.22
CA LEU A 17 -13.29 26.42 12.65
C LEU A 17 -12.13 26.97 13.49
N GLU A 18 -12.20 28.23 13.93
CA GLU A 18 -11.16 28.83 14.77
C GLU A 18 -11.09 28.15 16.15
N ALA A 19 -12.24 27.83 16.75
CA ALA A 19 -12.28 27.10 18.02
C ALA A 19 -11.72 25.68 17.87
N LEU A 20 -12.07 24.97 16.79
CA LEU A 20 -11.58 23.63 16.49
C LEU A 20 -10.07 23.61 16.22
N HIS A 21 -9.57 24.56 15.42
CA HIS A 21 -8.14 24.70 15.15
C HIS A 21 -7.34 24.90 16.44
N ARG A 22 -7.81 25.79 17.33
CA ARG A 22 -7.18 25.98 18.65
C ARG A 22 -7.26 24.73 19.51
N PHE A 23 -8.39 24.02 19.48
CA PHE A 23 -8.58 22.76 20.20
C PHE A 23 -7.59 21.68 19.78
N LEU A 24 -7.44 21.47 18.47
CA LEU A 24 -6.50 20.50 17.90
C LEU A 24 -5.05 20.88 18.22
N ARG A 25 -4.69 22.17 18.09
CA ARG A 25 -3.35 22.64 18.43
C ARG A 25 -3.02 22.39 19.91
N ASP A 26 -3.95 22.69 20.81
CA ASP A 26 -3.75 22.58 22.25
C ASP A 26 -3.69 21.12 22.73
N HIS A 27 -4.35 20.19 22.03
CA HIS A 27 -4.44 18.78 22.41
C HIS A 27 -3.73 17.83 21.45
N ARG A 28 -2.94 18.34 20.50
CA ARG A 28 -2.27 17.57 19.44
C ARG A 28 -1.55 16.32 19.96
N GLN A 29 -0.78 16.46 21.04
CA GLN A 29 -0.03 15.34 21.62
C GLN A 29 -0.92 14.26 22.25
N LYS A 30 -2.10 14.63 22.75
CA LYS A 30 -3.07 13.70 23.34
C LYS A 30 -3.89 12.97 22.27
N LEU A 31 -4.17 13.66 21.16
CA LEU A 31 -4.88 13.12 20.00
C LEU A 31 -3.97 12.32 19.05
N ALA A 32 -2.64 12.47 19.13
CA ALA A 32 -1.67 11.76 18.29
C ALA A 32 -1.31 10.36 18.82
N ARG A 33 -1.77 9.99 20.03
CA ARG A 33 -1.69 8.61 20.52
C ARG A 33 -2.89 7.87 19.92
N TYR A 34 -2.78 6.56 19.67
CA TYR A 34 -3.84 5.70 19.10
C TYR A 34 -5.07 5.53 20.04
N GLU A 35 -5.41 6.58 20.78
CA GLU A 35 -6.51 6.66 21.74
C GLU A 35 -7.30 7.91 21.39
N PHE A 36 -8.64 7.83 21.41
CA PHE A 36 -9.53 9.00 21.28
C PHE A 36 -10.02 9.42 22.68
N PRO A 37 -9.25 10.23 23.43
CA PRO A 37 -9.56 10.53 24.83
C PRO A 37 -10.72 11.51 24.97
N ARG A 38 -11.42 11.45 26.10
CA ARG A 38 -12.38 12.50 26.50
C ARG A 38 -11.64 13.78 26.89
N LEU A 39 -11.83 14.84 26.10
CA LEU A 39 -11.20 16.13 26.23
C LEU A 39 -12.26 17.21 26.12
N ASN A 40 -12.10 18.31 26.84
CA ASN A 40 -12.93 19.50 26.65
C ASN A 40 -12.12 20.77 26.91
N ARG A 41 -12.47 21.84 26.21
CA ARG A 41 -11.88 23.16 26.44
C ARG A 41 -12.81 24.26 25.95
N ARG A 42 -12.73 25.40 26.62
CA ARG A 42 -13.48 26.61 26.28
C ARG A 42 -12.54 27.67 25.71
N TYR A 43 -12.93 28.22 24.57
CA TYR A 43 -12.24 29.30 23.87
C TYR A 43 -13.08 30.58 23.90
N ARG A 44 -12.39 31.72 23.92
CA ARG A 44 -13.00 33.03 23.62
C ARG A 44 -12.51 33.46 22.25
N ILE A 45 -13.43 33.51 21.29
CA ILE A 45 -13.15 33.86 19.90
C ILE A 45 -13.63 35.29 19.67
N PRO A 46 -12.75 36.22 19.25
CA PRO A 46 -13.18 37.55 18.84
C PRO A 46 -13.90 37.47 17.50
N VAL A 47 -15.00 38.20 17.37
CA VAL A 47 -15.82 38.27 16.16
C VAL A 47 -16.04 39.75 15.86
N ASP A 48 -15.77 40.13 14.61
CA ASP A 48 -16.08 41.45 14.10
C ASP A 48 -17.52 41.43 13.55
N LEU A 49 -18.41 42.21 14.16
CA LEU A 49 -19.78 42.36 13.68
C LEU A 49 -19.83 43.33 12.49
N PRO A 50 -20.89 43.25 11.65
CA PRO A 50 -21.08 44.16 10.51
C PRO A 50 -21.03 45.66 10.88
N ASP A 51 -21.43 45.99 12.12
CA ASP A 51 -21.44 47.36 12.66
C ASP A 51 -20.07 47.83 13.21
N GLY A 52 -19.01 47.03 13.06
CA GLY A 52 -17.65 47.35 13.52
C GLY A 52 -17.40 47.10 15.02
N GLU A 53 -18.38 46.58 15.75
CA GLU A 53 -18.22 46.15 17.13
C GLU A 53 -17.48 44.81 17.24
N LYS A 54 -16.47 44.75 18.13
CA LYS A 54 -15.77 43.50 18.47
C LYS A 54 -16.45 42.82 19.64
N LYS A 55 -17.02 41.63 19.42
CA LYS A 55 -17.57 40.80 20.50
C LYS A 55 -16.72 39.57 20.73
N GLN A 56 -16.66 39.11 21.98
CA GLN A 56 -16.02 37.84 22.33
C GLN A 56 -17.09 36.78 22.52
N VAL A 57 -17.07 35.75 21.67
CA VAL A 57 -17.96 34.60 21.75
C VAL A 57 -17.25 33.48 22.51
N SER A 58 -17.93 32.89 23.50
CA SER A 58 -17.40 31.73 24.23
C SER A 58 -17.85 30.44 23.58
N VAL A 59 -16.89 29.65 23.09
CA VAL A 59 -17.14 28.35 22.44
C VAL A 59 -16.57 27.25 23.32
N LYS A 60 -17.34 26.20 23.58
CA LYS A 60 -16.86 24.96 24.22
C LYS A 60 -16.66 23.93 23.11
N VAL A 61 -15.48 23.32 23.08
CA VAL A 61 -15.16 22.19 22.20
C VAL A 61 -14.89 20.99 23.08
N GLU A 62 -15.48 19.84 22.77
CA GLU A 62 -15.24 18.59 23.48
C GLU A 62 -15.21 17.40 22.53
N THR A 63 -14.42 16.39 22.86
CA THR A 63 -14.46 15.08 22.21
C THR A 63 -15.53 14.22 22.87
N LEU A 64 -16.19 13.39 22.07
CA LEU A 64 -17.28 12.52 22.48
C LEU A 64 -16.90 11.07 22.17
N PRO A 65 -16.00 10.45 22.95
CA PRO A 65 -15.51 9.11 22.66
C PRO A 65 -16.60 8.04 22.74
N ASP A 66 -17.61 8.21 23.60
CA ASP A 66 -18.73 7.27 23.69
C ASP A 66 -19.51 7.24 22.37
N ILE A 67 -19.78 8.40 21.77
CA ILE A 67 -20.46 8.51 20.47
C ILE A 67 -19.58 7.98 19.34
N ALA A 68 -18.27 8.24 19.39
CA ALA A 68 -17.34 7.67 18.41
C ALA A 68 -17.31 6.14 18.49
N SER A 69 -17.39 5.57 19.70
CA SER A 69 -17.48 4.13 19.91
C SER A 69 -18.82 3.55 19.44
N GLU A 70 -19.92 4.27 19.69
CA GLU A 70 -21.27 3.89 19.24
C GLU A 70 -21.36 3.89 17.70
N LEU A 71 -20.85 4.93 17.04
CA LEU A 71 -20.77 4.98 15.58
C LEU A 71 -19.86 3.89 15.00
N ALA A 72 -18.72 3.60 15.65
CA ALA A 72 -17.84 2.53 15.22
C ALA A 72 -18.50 1.14 15.37
N SER A 73 -19.30 0.91 16.41
CA SER A 73 -20.07 -0.34 16.54
C SER A 73 -21.19 -0.43 15.51
N MET A 74 -21.88 0.67 15.18
CA MET A 74 -22.93 0.65 14.15
C MET A 74 -22.37 0.29 12.76
N VAL A 75 -21.17 0.75 12.43
CA VAL A 75 -20.49 0.36 11.17
C VAL A 75 -20.00 -1.09 11.22
N ALA A 76 -19.66 -1.62 12.40
CA ALA A 76 -19.24 -3.01 12.54
C ALA A 76 -20.40 -4.01 12.59
N ASP A 77 -21.60 -3.55 13.01
CA ASP A 77 -22.82 -4.35 13.07
C ASP A 77 -23.58 -4.35 11.72
N ASP A 78 -23.34 -3.39 10.82
CA ASP A 78 -23.83 -3.38 9.42
C ASP A 78 -23.10 -4.42 8.53
N ASP A 79 -22.00 -5.03 8.99
CA ASP A 79 -21.31 -6.12 8.27
C ASP A 79 -22.03 -7.49 8.45
N GLU A 80 -23.09 -7.59 9.27
CA GLU A 80 -23.75 -8.87 9.58
C GLU A 80 -25.19 -9.05 9.05
N ASP A 81 -25.92 -8.03 8.56
CA ASP A 81 -27.28 -8.24 8.04
C ASP A 81 -27.69 -7.24 6.92
N ASP A 82 -27.94 -7.79 5.72
CA ASP A 82 -28.62 -7.20 4.55
C ASP A 82 -28.02 -5.92 3.91
N ASP A 83 -27.04 -6.12 3.02
CA ASP A 83 -26.97 -5.32 1.79
C ASP A 83 -26.85 -6.26 0.58
N GLU A 84 -27.96 -6.39 -0.17
CA GLU A 84 -27.97 -6.78 -1.59
C GLU A 84 -27.43 -5.63 -2.46
N ASP A 85 -26.34 -4.99 -2.05
CA ASP A 85 -25.45 -4.34 -3.00
C ASP A 85 -24.60 -5.45 -3.61
N MET A 86 -24.42 -5.43 -4.93
CA MET A 86 -23.53 -6.39 -5.55
C MET A 86 -22.16 -6.26 -4.89
N ASP A 87 -21.82 -7.21 -4.04
CA ASP A 87 -20.46 -7.68 -3.78
C ASP A 87 -19.89 -8.08 -5.14
N VAL A 88 -19.53 -7.08 -5.94
CA VAL A 88 -18.39 -7.22 -6.80
C VAL A 88 -17.28 -7.45 -5.79
N ASP A 89 -16.89 -8.71 -5.66
CA ASP A 89 -15.69 -9.17 -4.99
C ASP A 89 -14.51 -8.52 -5.73
N VAL A 90 -14.39 -7.19 -5.62
CA VAL A 90 -13.33 -6.40 -6.24
C VAL A 90 -12.10 -6.85 -5.47
N PRO A 91 -11.14 -7.53 -6.11
CA PRO A 91 -9.96 -8.00 -5.42
C PRO A 91 -9.28 -6.80 -4.75
N ARG A 92 -9.39 -6.72 -3.41
CA ARG A 92 -8.83 -5.60 -2.66
C ARG A 92 -7.32 -5.76 -2.67
N LEU A 93 -6.64 -4.96 -3.47
CA LEU A 93 -5.18 -4.92 -3.50
C LEU A 93 -4.65 -4.50 -2.12
N ARG A 94 -3.95 -5.41 -1.44
CA ARG A 94 -3.41 -5.20 -0.08
C ARG A 94 -1.96 -4.71 -0.12
N ASP A 95 -1.58 -3.81 0.78
CA ASP A 95 -0.19 -3.28 0.90
C ASP A 95 0.52 -3.76 2.19
N ASP A 96 0.19 -4.98 2.65
CA ASP A 96 0.62 -5.50 3.95
C ASP A 96 1.72 -6.59 3.87
N LEU A 97 1.78 -7.30 2.75
CA LEU A 97 2.70 -8.42 2.56
C LEU A 97 4.16 -7.96 2.55
N VAL A 98 4.48 -6.89 1.82
CA VAL A 98 5.86 -6.40 1.69
C VAL A 98 6.21 -5.50 2.87
N PRO A 99 7.24 -5.83 3.68
CA PRO A 99 7.55 -5.05 4.84
C PRO A 99 7.95 -3.61 4.48
N PRO A 100 7.55 -2.60 5.27
CA PRO A 100 7.88 -1.21 4.97
C PRO A 100 9.39 -1.00 5.01
N LYS A 101 9.86 -0.11 4.12
CA LYS A 101 11.27 0.24 3.88
C LYS A 101 12.10 -0.91 3.31
N SER A 102 11.49 -1.89 2.65
CA SER A 102 12.22 -2.88 1.87
C SER A 102 12.84 -2.23 0.63
N PHE A 103 13.95 -2.79 0.14
CA PHE A 103 14.53 -2.42 -1.14
C PHE A 103 13.98 -3.35 -2.22
N LEU A 104 13.47 -2.77 -3.29
CA LEU A 104 12.82 -3.48 -4.39
C LEU A 104 13.62 -3.25 -5.66
N SER A 105 13.84 -4.30 -6.44
CA SER A 105 14.44 -4.15 -7.76
C SER A 105 14.00 -5.24 -8.73
N LEU A 106 13.97 -4.88 -10.01
CA LEU A 106 13.86 -5.81 -11.11
C LEU A 106 15.25 -6.22 -11.59
N GLY A 107 15.49 -7.52 -11.65
CA GLY A 107 16.80 -8.06 -11.97
C GLY A 107 16.74 -9.28 -12.86
N VAL A 108 17.91 -9.85 -13.08
CA VAL A 108 18.08 -11.16 -13.70
C VAL A 108 19.12 -11.91 -12.88
N ILE A 109 18.83 -13.16 -12.54
CA ILE A 109 19.82 -14.05 -11.95
C ILE A 109 20.30 -15.06 -12.99
N PRO A 110 21.61 -15.24 -13.17
CA PRO A 110 22.14 -16.26 -14.08
C PRO A 110 21.58 -17.64 -13.76
N TRP A 111 21.39 -18.50 -14.77
CA TRP A 111 20.84 -19.86 -14.56
C TRP A 111 21.63 -20.70 -13.57
N LYS A 112 22.96 -20.51 -13.51
CA LYS A 112 23.82 -21.14 -12.50
C LYS A 112 23.45 -20.72 -11.08
N THR A 113 23.09 -19.46 -10.88
CA THR A 113 22.57 -18.94 -9.61
C THR A 113 21.22 -19.54 -9.29
N ALA A 114 20.27 -19.53 -10.24
CA ALA A 114 18.95 -20.12 -10.05
C ALA A 114 19.07 -21.58 -9.60
N LYS A 115 19.85 -22.40 -10.31
CA LYS A 115 20.15 -23.79 -9.96
C LYS A 115 20.71 -23.95 -8.54
N TYR A 116 21.63 -23.07 -8.14
CA TYR A 116 22.17 -23.09 -6.78
C TYR A 116 21.08 -22.80 -5.75
N LEU A 117 20.27 -21.76 -5.96
CA LEU A 117 19.23 -21.33 -5.02
C LEU A 117 18.13 -22.37 -4.83
N ARG A 118 17.75 -23.12 -5.88
CA ARG A 118 16.78 -24.23 -5.80
C ARG A 118 17.10 -25.26 -4.71
N SER A 119 18.37 -25.40 -4.33
CA SER A 119 18.80 -26.37 -3.31
C SER A 119 19.43 -25.74 -2.06
N ASN A 120 19.61 -24.42 -2.04
CA ASN A 120 20.39 -23.74 -0.99
C ASN A 120 19.64 -22.55 -0.35
N THR A 121 18.33 -22.45 -0.60
CA THR A 121 17.45 -21.46 0.06
C THR A 121 16.63 -22.12 1.16
N GLN A 122 16.13 -21.30 2.09
CA GLN A 122 15.24 -21.78 3.15
C GLN A 122 13.89 -22.23 2.58
N PHE A 123 13.43 -21.54 1.54
CA PHE A 123 12.17 -21.84 0.87
C PHE A 123 12.37 -21.72 -0.63
N HIS A 124 12.03 -22.80 -1.34
CA HIS A 124 11.97 -22.83 -2.78
C HIS A 124 10.59 -23.29 -3.22
N GLN A 125 9.88 -22.44 -3.95
CA GLN A 125 8.71 -22.85 -4.73
C GLN A 125 9.18 -23.13 -6.14
N ALA A 126 9.13 -24.42 -6.53
CA ALA A 126 9.53 -24.85 -7.85
C ALA A 126 8.46 -24.51 -8.88
N ALA A 127 8.91 -24.19 -10.10
CA ALA A 127 8.03 -24.11 -11.25
C ALA A 127 7.29 -25.43 -11.47
N GLU A 128 6.03 -25.36 -11.91
CA GLU A 128 5.21 -26.53 -12.24
C GLU A 128 5.83 -27.39 -13.35
N THR A 129 6.59 -26.76 -14.24
CA THR A 129 7.31 -27.42 -15.34
C THR A 129 8.76 -26.95 -15.37
N GLU A 130 9.62 -27.76 -16.01
CA GLU A 130 11.03 -27.39 -16.16
C GLU A 130 11.16 -26.11 -17.00
N ILE A 131 11.67 -25.05 -16.37
CA ILE A 131 11.89 -23.78 -17.04
C ILE A 131 12.95 -23.97 -18.12
N THR A 132 12.59 -23.62 -19.37
CA THR A 132 13.57 -23.59 -20.46
C THR A 132 14.61 -22.51 -20.18
N GLU A 133 15.86 -22.91 -19.95
CA GLU A 133 16.96 -21.97 -19.75
C GLU A 133 17.26 -21.22 -21.05
N ALA A 134 16.82 -19.97 -21.11
CA ALA A 134 17.00 -19.07 -22.25
C ALA A 134 17.55 -17.71 -21.78
N GLY A 135 18.14 -16.95 -22.71
CA GLY A 135 18.71 -15.64 -22.42
C GLY A 135 19.82 -15.66 -21.35
N ASP A 136 20.00 -14.53 -20.68
CA ASP A 136 21.07 -14.32 -19.68
C ASP A 136 20.77 -14.93 -18.30
N GLY A 137 19.53 -15.35 -18.05
CA GLY A 137 19.10 -15.87 -16.75
C GLY A 137 17.61 -15.76 -16.50
N LEU A 138 17.18 -16.15 -15.29
CA LEU A 138 15.79 -16.01 -14.85
C LEU A 138 15.52 -14.55 -14.45
N PRO A 139 14.52 -13.87 -15.06
CA PRO A 139 14.07 -12.57 -14.56
C PRO A 139 13.52 -12.73 -13.15
N VAL A 140 14.02 -11.94 -12.19
CA VAL A 140 13.57 -11.94 -10.79
C VAL A 140 13.22 -10.56 -10.19
N VAL A 141 12.09 -10.48 -9.47
CA VAL A 141 11.82 -9.40 -8.54
C VAL A 141 12.59 -9.70 -7.27
N VAL A 142 13.34 -8.72 -6.75
CA VAL A 142 14.11 -8.89 -5.52
C VAL A 142 13.53 -8.01 -4.44
N ILE A 143 13.06 -8.63 -3.36
CA ILE A 143 12.65 -7.95 -2.13
C ILE A 143 13.75 -8.15 -1.10
N GLN A 144 14.51 -7.09 -0.82
CA GLN A 144 15.55 -7.11 0.19
C GLN A 144 15.12 -6.36 1.44
N THR A 145 15.14 -7.04 2.59
CA THR A 145 14.72 -6.47 3.87
C THR A 145 15.63 -6.92 5.02
N THR A 146 15.25 -6.67 6.26
CA THR A 146 15.96 -7.22 7.43
C THR A 146 15.63 -8.70 7.59
N LYS A 147 16.55 -9.52 8.11
CA LYS A 147 16.33 -10.97 8.28
C LYS A 147 14.99 -11.33 8.97
N PRO A 148 14.59 -10.74 10.12
CA PRO A 148 13.32 -11.10 10.76
C PRO A 148 12.10 -10.80 9.88
N LYS A 149 12.13 -9.68 9.14
CA LYS A 149 11.06 -9.30 8.21
C LYS A 149 10.99 -10.23 6.99
N ALA A 150 12.15 -10.68 6.50
CA ALA A 150 12.21 -11.65 5.41
C ALA A 150 11.63 -13.01 5.83
N GLU A 151 11.92 -13.46 7.06
CA GLU A 151 11.34 -14.70 7.60
C GLU A 151 9.82 -14.61 7.75
N VAL A 152 9.29 -13.45 8.16
CA VAL A 152 7.83 -13.20 8.22
C VAL A 152 7.22 -13.25 6.82
N LEU A 153 7.79 -12.52 5.86
CA LEU A 153 7.32 -12.53 4.47
C LEU A 153 7.30 -13.94 3.86
N ILE A 154 8.36 -14.72 4.07
CA ILE A 154 8.42 -16.10 3.60
C ILE A 154 7.31 -16.94 4.22
N ARG A 155 7.06 -16.81 5.53
CA ARG A 155 5.97 -17.54 6.21
C ARG A 155 4.60 -17.13 5.68
N SER A 156 4.34 -15.83 5.51
CA SER A 156 3.07 -15.36 4.96
C SER A 156 2.79 -15.95 3.57
N LEU A 157 3.81 -16.00 2.70
CA LEU A 157 3.69 -16.66 1.40
C LEU A 157 3.47 -18.17 1.50
N GLN A 158 4.11 -18.84 2.47
CA GLN A 158 3.88 -20.26 2.72
C GLN A 158 2.46 -20.54 3.24
N ASP A 159 1.96 -19.70 4.13
CA ASP A 159 0.63 -19.79 4.72
C ASP A 159 -0.47 -19.55 3.65
N ALA A 160 -0.19 -18.68 2.67
CA ALA A 160 -1.03 -18.43 1.49
C ALA A 160 -0.94 -19.53 0.41
N GLY A 161 -0.19 -20.62 0.65
CA GLY A 161 0.00 -21.72 -0.30
C GLY A 161 1.12 -21.49 -1.34
N GLY A 162 1.63 -20.27 -1.43
CA GLY A 162 2.71 -19.89 -2.34
C GLY A 162 2.36 -18.61 -3.09
N LEU A 163 3.09 -18.41 -4.19
CA LEU A 163 2.87 -17.33 -5.13
C LEU A 163 2.39 -17.91 -6.46
N GLU A 164 1.24 -17.48 -6.96
CA GLU A 164 0.73 -17.88 -8.27
C GLU A 164 1.48 -17.13 -9.39
N GLY A 165 1.68 -15.82 -9.22
CA GLY A 165 2.35 -15.02 -10.22
C GLY A 165 2.68 -13.58 -9.84
N ILE A 166 3.38 -12.91 -10.75
CA ILE A 166 3.80 -11.52 -10.62
C ILE A 166 3.19 -10.71 -11.76
N CYS A 167 2.55 -9.60 -11.43
CA CYS A 167 1.94 -8.70 -12.40
C CYS A 167 2.43 -7.26 -12.20
N PHE A 168 2.24 -6.46 -13.25
CA PHE A 168 2.38 -5.02 -13.23
C PHE A 168 1.12 -4.42 -13.85
N ASN A 169 0.39 -3.62 -13.08
CA ASN A 169 -0.91 -3.10 -13.47
C ASN A 169 -0.91 -1.56 -13.42
N PRO A 170 -1.51 -0.85 -14.39
CA PRO A 170 -1.56 0.61 -14.34
C PRO A 170 -2.39 1.11 -13.15
N GLY A 171 -1.89 2.15 -12.50
CA GLY A 171 -2.58 2.89 -11.45
C GLY A 171 -2.60 4.39 -11.72
N GLU A 172 -3.51 5.11 -11.07
CA GLU A 172 -3.53 6.57 -11.09
C GLU A 172 -3.91 7.17 -9.74
N ASP A 173 -3.32 8.32 -9.42
CA ASP A 173 -3.76 9.21 -8.35
C ASP A 173 -4.38 10.45 -9.00
N PRO A 174 -5.73 10.53 -9.08
CA PRO A 174 -6.43 11.66 -9.67
C PRO A 174 -6.21 12.98 -8.91
N THR A 175 -5.90 12.89 -7.61
CA THR A 175 -5.69 14.09 -6.77
C THR A 175 -4.35 14.75 -7.08
N ARG A 176 -3.33 13.94 -7.39
CA ARG A 176 -1.99 14.41 -7.78
C ARG A 176 -1.79 14.49 -9.28
N GLY A 177 -2.68 13.88 -10.07
CA GLY A 177 -2.56 13.79 -11.53
C GLY A 177 -1.34 12.99 -11.96
N CYS A 178 -0.99 11.95 -11.21
CA CYS A 178 0.16 11.08 -11.51
C CYS A 178 -0.31 9.66 -11.82
N ASN A 179 0.35 9.03 -12.79
CA ASN A 179 0.13 7.62 -13.10
C ASN A 179 1.27 6.77 -12.52
N TYR A 180 0.91 5.54 -12.18
CA TYR A 180 1.80 4.55 -11.59
C TYR A 180 1.76 3.25 -12.38
N ASP A 181 2.86 2.51 -12.33
CA ASP A 181 2.94 1.10 -12.65
C ASP A 181 2.99 0.34 -11.32
N LEU A 182 1.93 -0.38 -10.98
CA LEU A 182 1.74 -1.07 -9.71
C LEU A 182 2.26 -2.49 -9.82
N GLY A 183 3.31 -2.82 -9.09
CA GLY A 183 3.81 -4.18 -8.97
C GLY A 183 2.93 -4.99 -8.03
N ILE A 184 2.33 -6.08 -8.52
CA ILE A 184 1.40 -6.94 -7.78
C ILE A 184 1.95 -8.37 -7.69
N LEU A 185 1.84 -8.97 -6.50
CA LEU A 185 2.02 -10.39 -6.24
C LEU A 185 0.63 -11.01 -6.08
N LYS A 186 0.34 -12.06 -6.87
CA LYS A 186 -0.87 -12.86 -6.72
C LYS A 186 -0.51 -14.15 -5.98
N THR A 187 -1.08 -14.37 -4.80
CA THR A 187 -0.85 -15.57 -4.00
C THR A 187 -1.80 -16.71 -4.41
N GLU A 188 -1.48 -17.94 -4.02
CA GLU A 188 -2.26 -19.14 -4.41
C GLU A 188 -3.67 -19.18 -3.79
N ASP A 189 -3.88 -18.47 -2.68
CA ASP A 189 -5.20 -18.25 -2.07
C ASP A 189 -6.06 -17.21 -2.81
N GLY A 190 -5.53 -16.61 -3.88
CA GLY A 190 -6.23 -15.66 -4.75
C GLY A 190 -6.07 -14.20 -4.34
N ASP A 191 -5.40 -13.92 -3.21
CA ASP A 191 -5.18 -12.55 -2.75
C ASP A 191 -4.17 -11.79 -3.64
N LEU A 192 -4.38 -10.47 -3.73
CA LEU A 192 -3.50 -9.57 -4.48
C LEU A 192 -2.77 -8.64 -3.52
N HIS A 193 -1.44 -8.66 -3.60
CA HIS A 193 -0.59 -7.84 -2.74
C HIS A 193 0.27 -6.89 -3.56
N LEU A 194 0.20 -5.61 -3.26
CA LEU A 194 1.10 -4.58 -3.78
C LEU A 194 2.49 -4.84 -3.20
N PHE A 195 3.49 -4.93 -4.08
CA PHE A 195 4.89 -4.99 -3.67
C PHE A 195 5.64 -3.70 -3.95
N GLY A 196 5.15 -2.84 -4.86
CA GLY A 196 5.78 -1.56 -5.15
C GLY A 196 4.98 -0.69 -6.11
N GLU A 197 5.11 0.62 -5.93
CA GLU A 197 4.53 1.64 -6.79
C GLU A 197 5.65 2.36 -7.54
N PHE A 198 5.60 2.34 -8.86
CA PHE A 198 6.60 2.98 -9.70
C PHE A 198 5.95 4.10 -10.51
N ILE A 199 6.61 5.25 -10.64
CA ILE A 199 6.08 6.35 -11.46
C ILE A 199 6.11 5.90 -12.93
N GLU A 200 4.97 5.97 -13.62
CA GLU A 200 4.84 5.45 -14.99
C GLU A 200 5.85 6.11 -15.96
N ASP A 201 6.08 7.41 -15.80
CA ASP A 201 6.96 8.22 -16.66
C ASP A 201 8.43 8.25 -16.21
N ASP A 202 8.84 7.51 -15.18
CA ASP A 202 10.25 7.44 -14.79
C ASP A 202 11.06 6.66 -15.85
N PRO A 203 12.02 7.28 -16.56
CA PRO A 203 12.78 6.62 -17.62
C PRO A 203 13.57 5.40 -17.13
N VAL A 204 14.04 5.44 -15.86
CA VAL A 204 14.79 4.32 -15.28
C VAL A 204 13.88 3.12 -15.07
N HIS A 205 12.67 3.36 -14.56
CA HIS A 205 11.67 2.32 -14.38
C HIS A 205 11.20 1.75 -15.73
N GLN A 206 10.85 2.60 -16.71
CA GLN A 206 10.42 2.16 -18.03
C GLN A 206 11.46 1.26 -18.72
N GLU A 207 12.74 1.62 -18.64
CA GLU A 207 13.80 0.80 -19.22
C GLU A 207 13.95 -0.54 -18.48
N ALA A 208 13.86 -0.54 -17.14
CA ALA A 208 13.91 -1.76 -16.32
C ALA A 208 12.72 -2.68 -16.61
N ARG A 209 11.50 -2.13 -16.67
CA ARG A 209 10.25 -2.82 -16.98
C ARG A 209 10.26 -3.41 -18.38
N LYS A 210 10.72 -2.66 -19.39
CA LYS A 210 10.85 -3.17 -20.77
C LYS A 210 11.84 -4.34 -20.87
N LYS A 211 12.99 -4.23 -20.19
CA LYS A 211 13.97 -5.34 -20.12
C LYS A 211 13.40 -6.55 -19.40
N TRP A 212 12.63 -6.33 -18.34
CA TRP A 212 11.94 -7.38 -17.59
C TRP A 212 10.98 -8.17 -18.48
N GLU A 213 10.08 -7.50 -19.19
CA GLU A 213 9.11 -8.15 -20.08
C GLU A 213 9.79 -8.93 -21.20
N GLN A 214 10.84 -8.34 -21.79
CA GLN A 214 11.59 -9.00 -22.85
C GLN A 214 12.21 -10.32 -22.35
N ARG A 215 12.76 -10.32 -21.14
CA ARG A 215 13.30 -11.55 -20.52
C ARG A 215 12.20 -12.55 -20.19
N CYS A 216 11.06 -12.09 -19.68
CA CYS A 216 9.91 -12.98 -19.44
C CYS A 216 9.45 -13.65 -20.74
N LYS A 217 9.46 -12.95 -21.88
CA LYS A 217 9.15 -13.54 -23.19
C LYS A 217 10.17 -14.62 -23.58
N GLU A 218 11.47 -14.38 -23.34
CA GLU A 218 12.53 -15.35 -23.60
C GLU A 218 12.38 -16.63 -22.76
N THR A 219 11.94 -16.50 -21.51
CA THR A 219 11.67 -17.60 -20.59
C THR A 219 10.24 -18.15 -20.67
N LYS A 220 9.49 -17.81 -21.74
CA LYS A 220 8.10 -18.25 -21.98
C LYS A 220 7.14 -17.92 -20.83
N GLY A 221 7.30 -16.75 -20.22
CA GLY A 221 6.49 -16.24 -19.11
C GLY A 221 7.05 -16.56 -17.74
N TRP A 222 8.06 -17.43 -17.61
CA TRP A 222 8.65 -17.75 -16.30
C TRP A 222 9.48 -16.59 -15.74
N CYS A 223 9.18 -16.21 -14.51
CA CYS A 223 9.97 -15.29 -13.72
C CYS A 223 10.11 -15.83 -12.29
N GLY A 224 10.66 -15.02 -11.39
CA GLY A 224 10.67 -15.40 -9.99
C GLY A 224 10.70 -14.25 -9.01
N LEU A 225 10.48 -14.60 -7.76
CA LEU A 225 10.63 -13.72 -6.61
C LEU A 225 11.81 -14.20 -5.77
N ILE A 226 12.72 -13.28 -5.44
CA ILE A 226 13.80 -13.51 -4.49
C ILE A 226 13.52 -12.68 -3.24
N ILE A 227 13.48 -13.34 -2.10
CA ILE A 227 13.46 -12.67 -0.80
C ILE A 227 14.87 -12.75 -0.22
N ALA A 228 15.46 -11.59 0.06
CA ALA A 228 16.82 -11.48 0.55
C ALA A 228 16.90 -10.66 1.85
N MET A 229 17.91 -10.97 2.68
CA MET A 229 18.27 -10.17 3.83
C MET A 229 19.39 -9.17 3.52
N GLY A 230 19.72 -8.32 4.48
CA GLY A 230 20.93 -7.47 4.42
C GLY A 230 20.69 -6.02 4.05
N LEU A 231 19.47 -5.50 4.21
CA LEU A 231 19.12 -4.10 3.92
C LEU A 231 20.03 -3.05 4.62
N THR A 232 20.55 -3.35 5.82
CA THR A 232 21.37 -2.42 6.62
C THR A 232 22.88 -2.58 6.41
N GLY A 233 23.32 -3.51 5.54
CA GLY A 233 24.73 -3.87 5.35
C GLY A 233 25.29 -3.43 4.00
N ALA A 234 26.54 -3.85 3.73
CA ALA A 234 27.26 -3.57 2.48
C ALA A 234 26.61 -4.20 1.22
N SER A 235 25.73 -5.19 1.39
CA SER A 235 25.00 -5.88 0.32
C SER A 235 23.69 -5.20 -0.09
N ARG A 236 23.38 -3.98 0.38
CA ARG A 236 22.13 -3.29 0.06
C ARG A 236 22.01 -3.06 -1.46
N GLY A 237 20.92 -3.53 -2.04
CA GLY A 237 20.62 -3.50 -3.48
C GLY A 237 21.38 -4.52 -4.33
N GLN A 238 22.34 -5.25 -3.74
CA GLN A 238 23.12 -6.30 -4.40
C GLN A 238 23.31 -7.49 -3.46
N PRO A 239 22.22 -8.20 -3.09
CA PRO A 239 22.30 -9.35 -2.22
C PRO A 239 23.22 -10.42 -2.83
N GLN A 240 24.10 -10.99 -2.00
CA GLN A 240 24.95 -12.12 -2.38
C GLN A 240 24.18 -13.44 -2.17
N PHE A 241 24.70 -14.56 -2.66
CA PHE A 241 24.02 -15.87 -2.52
C PHE A 241 23.62 -16.21 -1.09
N LYS A 242 24.50 -15.93 -0.12
CA LYS A 242 24.24 -16.16 1.31
C LYS A 242 23.14 -15.29 1.89
N ASP A 243 22.81 -14.18 1.21
CA ASP A 243 21.80 -13.21 1.63
C ASP A 243 20.41 -13.58 1.07
N MET A 244 20.35 -14.44 0.05
CA MET A 244 19.10 -14.89 -0.59
C MET A 244 18.48 -16.00 0.25
N MET A 245 17.28 -15.76 0.77
CA MET A 245 16.60 -16.64 1.72
C MET A 245 15.54 -17.50 1.05
N ALA A 246 14.86 -16.98 0.03
CA ALA A 246 13.87 -17.74 -0.73
C ALA A 246 13.96 -17.45 -2.23
N LEU A 247 13.56 -18.45 -3.03
CA LEU A 247 13.33 -18.35 -4.46
C LEU A 247 11.94 -18.91 -4.75
N LEU A 248 11.07 -18.14 -5.39
CA LEU A 248 9.79 -18.64 -5.89
C LEU A 248 9.82 -18.50 -7.41
N GLU A 249 9.61 -19.60 -8.12
CA GLU A 249 9.58 -19.63 -9.58
C GLU A 249 8.12 -19.69 -10.05
N VAL A 250 7.67 -18.63 -10.73
CA VAL A 250 6.25 -18.38 -11.02
C VAL A 250 6.08 -17.78 -12.42
N HIS A 251 4.83 -17.54 -12.83
CA HIS A 251 4.55 -16.87 -14.09
C HIS A 251 4.41 -15.36 -13.93
N PHE A 252 4.87 -14.64 -14.96
CA PHE A 252 4.47 -13.28 -15.20
C PHE A 252 3.05 -13.29 -15.74
N ILE A 253 2.15 -12.60 -15.03
CA ILE A 253 0.75 -12.45 -15.42
C ILE A 253 0.60 -11.10 -16.13
N PRO A 254 0.20 -11.06 -17.41
CA PRO A 254 -0.15 -9.81 -18.10
C PRO A 254 -1.27 -9.07 -17.34
N SER A 255 -1.27 -7.74 -17.35
CA SER A 255 -2.31 -6.98 -16.66
C SER A 255 -3.71 -7.27 -17.19
N GLU A 256 -3.82 -7.59 -18.49
CA GLU A 256 -5.08 -7.95 -19.12
C GLU A 256 -5.68 -9.24 -18.56
N ASP A 257 -4.84 -10.18 -18.10
CA ASP A 257 -5.29 -11.46 -17.55
C ASP A 257 -5.74 -11.33 -16.08
N LEU A 258 -5.40 -10.22 -15.41
CA LEU A 258 -5.83 -9.91 -14.05
C LEU A 258 -7.19 -9.21 -13.99
N ASP A 259 -7.68 -8.70 -15.13
CA ASP A 259 -8.97 -8.03 -15.31
C ASP A 259 -9.28 -6.90 -14.30
N LEU A 260 -8.23 -6.26 -13.76
CA LEU A 260 -8.37 -5.17 -12.79
C LEU A 260 -8.63 -3.80 -13.44
N GLY A 261 -8.31 -3.66 -14.72
CA GLY A 261 -8.26 -2.36 -15.39
C GLY A 261 -7.25 -1.41 -14.74
N ARG A 262 -7.44 -0.10 -14.93
CA ARG A 262 -6.61 0.91 -14.27
C ARG A 262 -7.12 1.14 -12.85
N LEU A 263 -6.27 0.91 -11.86
CA LEU A 263 -6.62 1.12 -10.45
C LEU A 263 -6.51 2.60 -10.07
N GLN A 264 -7.50 3.09 -9.32
CA GLN A 264 -7.54 4.47 -8.88
C GLN A 264 -7.26 4.55 -7.38
N LEU A 265 -6.32 5.41 -6.98
CA LEU A 265 -6.08 5.67 -5.56
C LEU A 265 -7.28 6.47 -5.01
N ILE A 266 -8.02 5.84 -4.10
CA ILE A 266 -9.10 6.48 -3.35
C ILE A 266 -8.48 7.04 -2.06
N PRO A 267 -8.53 8.36 -1.83
CA PRO A 267 -8.14 8.92 -0.53
C PRO A 267 -8.98 8.28 0.56
N ALA A 268 -8.36 7.74 1.60
CA ALA A 268 -9.10 7.38 2.80
C ALA A 268 -9.66 8.69 3.40
N ASP A 269 -10.98 8.84 3.40
CA ASP A 269 -11.65 9.92 4.13
C ASP A 269 -11.31 9.75 5.62
N PHE A 270 -10.61 10.74 6.18
CA PHE A 270 -10.25 10.83 7.60
C PHE A 270 -11.15 11.82 8.33
#